data_AF-A0A0V0ZBS3-F1
#
_entry.id   AF-A0A0V0ZBS3-F1
#
_cell.length_a   1.000
_cell.length_b   1.000
_cell.length_c   1.000
_cell.angle_alpha   90.00
_cell.angle_beta   90.00
_cell.angle_gamma   90.00
#
_symmetry.space_group_name_H-M   'P 1'
#
loop_
_entity.id
_entity.type
_entity.pdbx_description
1 polymer ?
#
loop_
_entity_poly.entity_id
_entity_poly.type
_entity_poly.pdbx_seq_one_letter_code
_entity_poly.pdbx_strand_id
1 'polypeptide(L)'
;MNLKLPEHRRDLQIPDAFRTTMAGEDFLLWQSASRHILVLATGSNIRLMATRRTWALDGTFKVVPQWYQQLFTIHAFLAGKLVLAVYCLCTDKDIPTYGFILSKSGITGNPQPQS
;
A
#
# COMPACT_ATOMS: atom_id res chain seq x y z
N MET A 1 -8.40 -0.92 23.50
CA MET A 1 -6.98 -1.06 23.08
C MET A 1 -6.36 0.33 23.15
N ASN A 2 -5.37 0.56 24.01
CA ASN A 2 -4.73 1.87 24.15
C ASN A 2 -3.54 1.91 23.18
N LEU A 3 -3.77 2.41 21.96
CA LEU A 3 -2.75 2.42 20.91
C LEU A 3 -1.88 3.68 21.06
N LYS A 4 -0.83 3.59 21.85
CA LYS A 4 0.17 4.67 21.93
C LYS A 4 1.11 4.55 20.74
N LEU A 5 1.26 5.64 19.99
CA LEU A 5 2.27 5.75 18.94
C LEU A 5 3.69 5.67 19.57
N PRO A 6 4.62 4.88 19.01
CA PRO A 6 6.02 4.90 19.47
C PRO A 6 6.67 6.27 19.37
N GLU A 7 7.74 6.52 20.11
CA GLU A 7 8.45 7.81 20.07
C GLU A 7 9.19 8.03 18.74
N HIS A 8 9.69 6.94 18.14
CA HIS A 8 10.31 6.97 16.83
C HIS A 8 9.54 6.11 15.84
N ARG A 9 9.41 6.64 14.62
CA ARG A 9 8.76 5.96 13.50
C ARG A 9 9.37 4.59 13.18
N ARG A 10 10.68 4.41 13.39
CA ARG A 10 11.38 3.13 13.14
C ARG A 10 10.90 1.99 14.03
N ASP A 11 10.31 2.34 15.18
CA ASP A 11 9.78 1.39 16.14
C ASP A 11 8.30 1.09 15.88
N LEU A 12 7.71 1.66 14.81
CA LEU A 12 6.34 1.39 14.42
C LEU A 12 6.16 -0.07 13.99
N GLN A 13 5.58 -0.84 14.90
CA GLN A 13 5.06 -2.17 14.64
C GLN A 13 3.54 -2.07 14.47
N ILE A 14 3.03 -2.55 13.34
CA ILE A 14 1.58 -2.65 13.14
C ILE A 14 1.08 -3.86 13.93
N PRO A 15 0.18 -3.69 14.92
CA PRO A 15 -0.44 -4.81 15.63
C PRO A 15 -1.15 -5.77 14.69
N ASP A 16 -1.13 -7.07 15.01
CA ASP A 16 -1.74 -8.12 14.17
C ASP A 16 -3.23 -7.87 13.92
N ALA A 17 -3.94 -7.32 14.91
CA ALA A 17 -5.35 -6.94 14.79
C ALA A 17 -5.64 -5.92 13.66
N PHE A 18 -4.61 -5.19 13.19
CA PHE A 18 -4.73 -4.23 12.08
C PHE A 18 -4.05 -4.72 10.79
N ARG A 19 -3.51 -5.94 10.79
CA ARG A 19 -2.91 -6.55 9.59
C ARG A 19 -3.92 -7.27 8.72
N THR A 20 -5.12 -7.51 9.23
CA THR A 20 -6.22 -8.18 8.53
C THR A 20 -7.43 -7.26 8.37
N THR A 21 -8.22 -7.50 7.33
CA THR A 21 -9.54 -6.90 7.17
C THR A 21 -10.53 -7.40 8.21
N MET A 22 -11.70 -6.76 8.32
CA MET A 22 -12.81 -7.23 9.17
C MET A 22 -13.34 -8.63 8.77
N ALA A 23 -13.06 -9.07 7.54
CA ALA A 23 -13.41 -10.41 7.04
C ALA A 23 -12.30 -11.45 7.27
N GLY A 24 -11.21 -11.07 7.95
CA GLY A 24 -10.08 -11.97 8.23
C GLY A 24 -9.10 -12.17 7.08
N GLU A 25 -9.24 -11.44 5.97
CA GLU A 25 -8.26 -11.47 4.87
C GLU A 25 -7.03 -10.63 5.23
N ASP A 26 -5.82 -11.12 4.92
CA ASP A 26 -4.58 -10.35 5.03
C ASP A 26 -4.68 -9.02 4.28
N PHE A 27 -4.21 -7.95 4.90
CA PHE A 27 -4.32 -6.59 4.38
C PHE A 27 -3.00 -5.82 4.40
N LEU A 28 -2.12 -6.08 5.37
CA LEU A 28 -0.75 -5.56 5.32
C LEU A 28 0.07 -6.36 4.31
N LEU A 29 0.09 -5.91 3.06
CA LEU A 29 0.81 -6.59 1.98
C LEU A 29 2.32 -6.48 2.17
N TRP A 30 2.82 -5.29 2.50
CA TRP A 30 4.26 -5.07 2.63
C TRP A 30 4.63 -3.86 3.51
N GLN A 31 5.78 -3.94 4.19
CA GLN A 31 6.33 -2.85 5.00
C GLN A 31 7.84 -2.69 4.74
N SER A 32 8.29 -1.45 4.51
CA SER A 32 9.71 -1.10 4.55
C SER A 32 10.09 -0.65 5.95
N ALA A 33 11.09 -1.25 6.58
CA ALA A 33 11.65 -0.66 7.80
C ALA A 33 12.52 0.58 7.49
N SER A 34 13.27 0.59 6.37
CA SER A 34 14.22 1.66 6.05
C SER A 34 13.59 2.88 5.38
N ARG A 35 12.68 2.65 4.42
CA ARG A 35 11.89 3.73 3.79
C ARG A 35 10.61 4.01 4.56
N HIS A 36 10.29 3.17 5.54
CA HIS A 36 9.12 3.28 6.41
C HIS A 36 7.80 3.43 5.63
N ILE A 37 7.71 2.80 4.46
CA ILE A 37 6.51 2.75 3.62
C ILE A 37 5.65 1.59 4.09
N LEU A 38 4.33 1.79 4.17
CA LEU A 38 3.35 0.71 4.32
C LEU A 38 2.58 0.56 3.03
N VAL A 39 2.41 -0.67 2.57
CA VAL A 39 1.57 -1.03 1.42
C VAL A 39 0.48 -1.97 1.93
N LEU A 40 -0.77 -1.56 1.74
CA LEU A 40 -1.96 -2.28 2.17
C LEU A 40 -2.76 -2.70 0.95
N ALA A 41 -3.03 -3.99 0.83
CA ALA A 41 -3.90 -4.57 -0.16
C ALA A 41 -4.27 -5.98 0.27
N THR A 42 -5.46 -6.42 -0.13
CA THR A 42 -5.84 -7.81 -0.03
C THR A 42 -5.30 -8.62 -1.21
N GLY A 43 -5.22 -9.94 -1.05
CA GLY A 43 -4.88 -10.84 -2.16
C GLY A 43 -5.89 -10.73 -3.31
N SER A 44 -7.18 -10.58 -2.97
CA SER A 44 -8.26 -10.31 -3.93
C SER A 44 -8.04 -9.01 -4.72
N ASN A 45 -7.61 -7.93 -4.08
CA ASN A 45 -7.30 -6.66 -4.74
C ASN A 45 -6.11 -6.78 -5.71
N ILE A 46 -5.04 -7.48 -5.31
CA ILE A 46 -3.88 -7.68 -6.20
C ILE A 46 -4.26 -8.53 -7.42
N ARG A 47 -5.04 -9.59 -7.23
CA ARG A 47 -5.57 -10.39 -8.36
C ARG A 47 -6.46 -9.55 -9.26
N LEU A 48 -7.33 -8.71 -8.70
CA LEU A 48 -8.15 -7.77 -9.46
C LEU A 48 -7.24 -6.90 -10.33
N MET A 49 -6.24 -6.24 -9.73
CA MET A 49 -5.31 -5.35 -10.44
C MET A 49 -4.56 -6.06 -11.57
N ALA A 50 -4.08 -7.28 -11.33
CA ALA A 50 -3.36 -8.09 -12.32
C ALA A 50 -4.22 -8.44 -13.55
N THR A 51 -5.55 -8.46 -13.42
CA THR A 51 -6.48 -8.69 -14.56
C THR A 51 -6.86 -7.42 -15.32
N ARG A 52 -6.50 -6.23 -14.82
CA ARG A 52 -6.90 -4.95 -15.44
C ARG A 52 -5.76 -4.38 -16.27
N ARG A 53 -6.13 -3.83 -17.44
CA ARG A 53 -5.21 -3.10 -18.34
C ARG A 53 -5.06 -1.63 -17.99
N THR A 54 -6.01 -1.11 -17.21
CA THR A 54 -6.07 0.32 -16.87
C THR A 54 -6.09 0.45 -15.36
N TRP A 55 -5.13 1.23 -14.88
CA TRP A 55 -5.02 1.63 -13.48
C TRP A 55 -5.00 3.15 -13.41
N ALA A 56 -5.45 3.68 -12.28
CA ALA A 56 -5.27 5.09 -11.95
C ALA A 56 -4.50 5.19 -10.62
N LEU A 57 -3.73 6.26 -10.48
CA LEU A 57 -2.95 6.53 -9.28
C LEU A 57 -3.38 7.90 -8.75
N ASP A 58 -3.58 7.98 -7.44
CA ASP A 58 -3.94 9.23 -6.78
C ASP A 58 -3.17 9.37 -5.46
N GLY A 59 -2.82 10.61 -5.10
CA GLY A 59 -2.07 10.92 -3.89
C GLY A 59 -2.73 12.04 -3.13
N THR A 60 -3.26 11.75 -1.93
CA THR A 60 -3.87 12.78 -1.09
C THR A 60 -2.80 13.53 -0.31
N PHE A 61 -2.82 14.86 -0.41
CA PHE A 61 -1.77 15.73 0.14
C PHE A 61 -2.08 16.34 1.51
N LYS A 62 -3.33 16.26 1.98
CA LYS A 62 -3.82 17.17 3.05
C LYS A 62 -4.02 16.54 4.43
N VAL A 63 -4.27 15.23 4.56
CA VAL A 63 -4.48 14.60 5.86
C VAL A 63 -3.94 13.18 5.84
N VAL A 64 -2.85 12.95 6.56
CA VAL A 64 -2.22 11.63 6.73
C VAL A 64 -1.80 11.44 8.19
N PRO A 65 -1.68 10.19 8.67
CA PRO A 65 -1.22 9.93 10.03
C PRO A 65 0.14 10.56 10.31
N GLN A 66 0.40 10.83 11.59
CA GLN A 66 1.70 11.29 12.06
C GLN A 66 2.82 10.40 11.49
N TRP A 67 3.91 11.05 11.07
CA TRP A 67 5.08 10.49 10.39
C TRP A 67 4.97 10.19 8.90
N TYR A 68 3.80 10.32 8.28
CA TYR A 68 3.66 10.17 6.84
C TYR A 68 3.46 11.53 6.17
N GLN A 69 3.84 11.62 4.90
CA GLN A 69 3.64 12.83 4.10
C GLN A 69 2.53 12.66 3.06
N GLN A 70 2.18 11.43 2.70
CA GLN A 70 1.20 11.15 1.65
C GLN A 70 0.51 9.80 1.87
N LEU A 71 -0.79 9.77 1.56
CA LEU A 71 -1.51 8.54 1.26
C LEU A 71 -1.61 8.44 -0.27
N PHE A 72 -0.84 7.54 -0.83
CA PHE A 72 -0.85 7.20 -2.24
C PHE A 72 -1.75 5.98 -2.47
N THR A 73 -2.53 5.98 -3.53
CA THR A 73 -3.53 4.96 -3.81
C THR A 73 -3.46 4.52 -5.25
N ILE A 74 -3.70 3.22 -5.48
CA ILE A 74 -3.76 2.64 -6.82
C ILE A 74 -5.15 2.03 -7.00
N HIS A 75 -5.78 2.40 -8.12
CA HIS A 75 -7.17 2.08 -8.43
C HIS A 75 -7.23 1.14 -9.63
N ALA A 76 -8.06 0.10 -9.53
CA ALA A 76 -8.47 -0.74 -10.64
C ALA A 76 -9.64 -0.09 -11.38
N PHE A 77 -9.64 -0.12 -12.71
CA PHE A 77 -10.88 0.14 -13.45
C PHE A 77 -11.73 -1.14 -13.51
N LEU A 78 -12.93 -1.09 -12.94
CA LEU A 78 -13.88 -2.21 -12.88
C LEU A 78 -15.30 -1.70 -13.17
N ALA A 79 -15.94 -2.28 -14.20
CA ALA A 79 -17.33 -2.00 -14.56
C ALA A 79 -17.66 -0.50 -14.66
N GLY A 80 -16.78 0.27 -15.32
CA GLY A 80 -16.97 1.72 -15.51
C GLY A 80 -16.54 2.59 -14.33
N LYS A 81 -16.00 2.01 -13.25
CA LYS A 81 -15.67 2.71 -12.00
C LYS A 81 -14.21 2.49 -11.61
N LEU A 82 -13.64 3.47 -10.91
CA LEU A 82 -12.37 3.33 -10.22
C LEU A 82 -12.63 2.71 -8.84
N VAL A 83 -12.01 1.55 -8.60
CA VAL A 83 -12.08 0.83 -7.34
C VAL A 83 -10.71 0.89 -6.68
N LEU A 84 -10.66 1.38 -5.46
CA LEU A 84 -9.42 1.57 -4.74
C LEU A 84 -8.89 0.21 -4.25
N ALA A 85 -7.72 -0.20 -4.76
CA ALA A 85 -7.21 -1.56 -4.62
C ALA A 85 -5.97 -1.63 -3.71
N VAL A 86 -5.10 -0.62 -3.79
CA VAL A 86 -3.87 -0.54 -2.99
C VAL A 86 -3.79 0.81 -2.30
N TYR A 87 -3.44 0.79 -1.02
CA TYR A 87 -3.15 1.98 -0.22
C TYR A 87 -1.68 1.96 0.16
N CYS A 88 -1.02 3.11 0.07
CA CYS A 88 0.39 3.27 0.39
C CYS A 88 0.58 4.49 1.28
N LEU A 89 1.10 4.29 2.49
CA LEU A 89 1.51 5.38 3.36
C LEU A 89 3.01 5.65 3.15
N CYS A 90 3.32 6.85 2.67
CA CYS A 90 4.66 7.24 2.22
C CYS A 90 5.23 8.36 3.09
N THR A 91 6.56 8.40 3.30
CA THR A 91 7.20 9.62 3.83
C THR A 91 7.65 10.63 2.83
N ASP A 92 7.75 10.23 1.58
CA ASP A 92 8.33 11.06 0.56
C ASP A 92 7.41 11.04 -0.66
N LYS A 93 7.51 12.09 -1.45
CA LYS A 93 6.68 12.34 -2.65
C LYS A 93 7.55 12.33 -3.90
N ASP A 94 8.57 11.50 -3.93
CA ASP A 94 9.60 11.46 -4.98
C ASP A 94 9.43 10.26 -5.93
N ILE A 95 10.04 10.37 -7.11
CA ILE A 95 10.01 9.33 -8.14
C ILE A 95 10.54 7.97 -7.62
N PRO A 96 11.66 7.91 -6.87
CA PRO A 96 12.14 6.66 -6.28
C PRO A 96 11.11 5.97 -5.37
N THR A 97 10.36 6.72 -4.57
CA THR A 97 9.32 6.18 -3.68
C THR A 97 8.20 5.54 -4.48
N TYR A 98 7.70 6.21 -5.52
CA TYR A 98 6.64 5.65 -6.37
C TYR A 98 7.12 4.42 -7.15
N GLY A 99 8.33 4.46 -7.71
CA GLY A 99 8.91 3.31 -8.40
C GLY A 99 9.07 2.10 -7.47
N PHE A 100 9.48 2.34 -6.24
CA PHE A 100 9.60 1.29 -5.23
C PHE A 100 8.24 0.69 -4.85
N ILE A 101 7.21 1.51 -4.65
CA ILE A 101 5.83 1.03 -4.39
C ILE A 101 5.32 0.16 -5.53
N LEU A 102 5.47 0.60 -6.77
CA LEU A 102 5.05 -0.18 -7.94
C LEU A 102 5.78 -1.52 -8.03
N SER A 103 7.09 -1.54 -7.72
CA SER A 103 7.86 -2.79 -7.69
C SER A 103 7.38 -3.80 -6.62
N LYS A 104 6.76 -3.31 -5.53
CA LYS A 104 6.28 -4.14 -4.41
C LYS A 104 4.81 -4.50 -4.49
N SER A 105 4.01 -3.74 -5.24
CA SER A 105 2.58 -4.01 -5.37
C SER A 105 2.27 -5.27 -6.20
N GLY A 106 3.24 -5.80 -6.96
CA GLY A 106 3.05 -6.99 -7.80
C GLY A 106 2.21 -6.73 -9.06
N ILE A 107 1.89 -5.46 -9.33
CA ILE A 107 0.99 -5.04 -10.41
C ILE A 107 1.77 -4.80 -11.71
N THR A 108 2.99 -4.27 -11.61
CA THR A 108 3.90 -4.14 -12.74
C THR A 108 4.62 -5.48 -12.92
N GLY A 109 4.01 -6.40 -13.68
CA GLY A 109 4.60 -7.71 -13.94
C GLY A 109 5.96 -7.58 -14.62
N ASN A 110 7.03 -7.67 -13.83
CA ASN A 110 8.21 -8.39 -14.30
C ASN A 110 7.96 -9.87 -13.94
N PRO A 111 8.09 -10.80 -14.89
CA PRO A 111 8.14 -12.22 -14.56
C PRO A 111 9.14 -12.42 -13.42
N GLN A 112 8.75 -13.17 -12.38
CA GLN A 112 9.74 -13.74 -11.47
C GLN A 112 10.75 -14.49 -12.35
N PRO A 113 12.07 -14.26 -12.21
CA PRO A 113 13.06 -15.12 -12.84
C PRO A 113 12.76 -16.56 -12.39
N GLN A 114 12.37 -17.41 -13.34
CA GLN A 114 12.43 -18.84 -13.12
C GLN A 114 13.88 -19.27 -13.31
N SER A 115 14.66 -19.22 -12.22
CA SER A 115 15.84 -20.03 -11.90
C SER A 115 16.61 -19.38 -10.76
#